data_AF-A0ABD2ZAX8-F1
#
_entry.id   AF-A0ABD2ZAX8-F1
#
_cell.length_a   1.000
_cell.length_b   1.000
_cell.length_c   1.000
_cell.angle_alpha   90.00
_cell.angle_beta   90.00
_cell.angle_gamma   90.00
#
_symmetry.space_group_name_H-M   'P 1'
#
loop_
_entity.id
_entity.type
_entity.pdbx_description
1 polymer ?
#
loop_
_entity_poly.entity_id
_entity_poly.type
_entity_poly.pdbx_seq_one_letter_code
_entity_poly.pdbx_strand_id
1 'polypeptide(L)'
;MFNFEAHSKKDRKPITQLWQLNGECPDATIPIRRTKREDSMRKNTIKKYGTKKFNIIPYPSLPDIKFANQVGLEHVIAFVEDKFYGAKGTINVWKPQIQIQDECSLSGIWLLGGSDTGLNSIQAGWMVYPKLFGDNNTRFFIYWTRDGYNSTGCYNLQCSGFVQVTKQMALGAAIKPISIYHGSQSDFTLTVWKDERQKVWWLRFQDTIIGYWPTSIFTYLGDRASVVEWGGLVTNTNLNGQHTTTQMGSGHFAEEWFRGASYFRNLEIIEQTSNIRSANGLGNVVDKPKCYNLKFGNSEDWGNFFYYGGPGKNPNCP
;
A
#
# COMPACT_ATOMS: atom_id res chain seq x y z
N MET A 1 30.98 9.68 -11.45
CA MET A 1 30.31 10.96 -11.12
C MET A 1 28.94 10.89 -11.79
N PHE A 2 27.89 10.48 -11.07
CA PHE A 2 26.55 10.36 -11.65
C PHE A 2 25.75 11.58 -11.22
N ASN A 3 25.35 12.39 -12.19
CA ASN A 3 24.51 13.56 -12.01
C ASN A 3 23.15 13.12 -11.48
N PHE A 4 22.84 13.48 -10.23
CA PHE A 4 21.47 13.57 -9.77
C PHE A 4 20.83 14.76 -10.48
N GLU A 5 20.16 14.52 -11.61
CA GLU A 5 19.27 15.53 -12.18
C GLU A 5 18.07 15.70 -11.23
N ALA A 6 18.11 16.78 -10.44
CA ALA A 6 16.96 17.30 -9.73
C ALA A 6 15.89 17.71 -10.74
N HIS A 7 14.95 16.81 -11.06
CA HIS A 7 13.80 17.16 -11.88
C HIS A 7 12.82 18.00 -11.08
N SER A 8 12.57 19.21 -11.59
CA SER A 8 11.58 20.13 -11.02
C SER A 8 10.18 19.51 -10.98
N LYS A 9 9.36 19.94 -10.00
CA LYS A 9 7.95 19.52 -9.84
C LYS A 9 7.08 19.71 -11.10
N LYS A 10 7.53 20.43 -12.14
CA LYS A 10 6.72 20.85 -13.31
C LYS A 10 6.44 19.77 -14.37
N ASP A 11 7.19 18.68 -14.46
CA ASP A 11 7.04 17.70 -15.57
C ASP A 11 6.31 16.39 -15.21
N ARG A 12 5.67 16.33 -14.03
CA ARG A 12 4.99 15.11 -13.60
C ARG A 12 3.57 15.07 -14.14
N LYS A 13 3.30 14.13 -15.04
CA LYS A 13 1.93 13.84 -15.50
C LYS A 13 1.07 13.45 -14.28
N PRO A 14 -0.10 14.07 -14.09
CA PRO A 14 -0.97 13.74 -12.97
C PRO A 14 -1.41 12.28 -13.07
N ILE A 15 -1.59 11.63 -11.92
CA ILE A 15 -2.18 10.29 -11.91
C ILE A 15 -3.67 10.41 -12.15
N THR A 16 -4.13 9.72 -13.20
CA THR A 16 -5.52 9.65 -13.61
C THR A 16 -6.02 8.22 -13.53
N GLN A 17 -7.34 8.04 -13.66
CA GLN A 17 -7.98 6.74 -13.66
C GLN A 17 -8.67 6.48 -14.99
N LEU A 18 -8.55 5.24 -15.48
CA LEU A 18 -9.04 4.86 -16.82
C LEU A 18 -10.53 5.16 -17.06
N TRP A 19 -11.36 5.15 -16.02
CA TRP A 19 -12.79 5.42 -16.16
C TRP A 19 -13.10 6.88 -16.51
N GLN A 20 -12.20 7.81 -16.17
CA GLN A 20 -12.36 9.24 -16.47
C GLN A 20 -12.31 9.52 -17.98
N LEU A 21 -11.78 8.59 -18.78
CA LEU A 21 -11.85 8.66 -20.24
C LEU A 21 -13.29 8.51 -20.78
N ASN A 22 -14.20 7.96 -19.98
CA ASN A 22 -15.59 7.71 -20.35
C ASN A 22 -16.57 8.70 -19.69
N GLY A 23 -16.06 9.78 -19.10
CA GLY A 23 -16.86 10.84 -18.48
C GLY A 23 -16.50 11.11 -17.02
N GLU A 24 -17.34 11.91 -16.38
CA GLU A 24 -17.13 12.39 -15.02
C GLU A 24 -18.24 11.90 -14.08
N CYS A 25 -17.93 11.90 -12.79
CA CYS A 25 -18.93 11.55 -11.78
C CYS A 25 -19.79 12.79 -11.45
N PRO A 26 -21.13 12.68 -11.44
CA PRO A 26 -22.02 13.81 -11.13
C PRO A 26 -21.78 14.43 -9.75
N ASP A 27 -22.19 15.69 -9.60
CA ASP A 27 -22.16 16.37 -8.30
C ASP A 27 -22.97 15.62 -7.23
N ALA A 28 -22.52 15.74 -5.98
CA ALA A 28 -23.09 15.03 -4.83
C ALA A 28 -23.11 13.48 -4.95
N THR A 29 -22.30 12.89 -5.84
CA THR A 29 -22.13 11.44 -5.96
C THR A 29 -20.65 11.03 -5.88
N ILE A 30 -20.40 9.73 -5.69
CA ILE A 30 -19.06 9.15 -5.69
C ILE A 30 -18.95 8.07 -6.78
N PRO A 31 -17.81 7.94 -7.46
CA PRO A 31 -17.62 6.90 -8.45
C PRO A 31 -17.33 5.55 -7.75
N ILE A 32 -18.12 4.53 -8.07
CA ILE A 32 -17.99 3.19 -7.50
C ILE A 32 -17.68 2.20 -8.62
N ARG A 33 -16.61 1.42 -8.47
CA ARG A 33 -16.31 0.31 -9.40
C ARG A 33 -17.43 -0.73 -9.31
N ARG A 34 -18.12 -0.95 -10.42
CA ARG A 34 -19.14 -2.00 -10.54
C ARG A 34 -18.52 -3.39 -10.32
N THR A 35 -19.07 -4.16 -9.39
CA THR A 35 -18.75 -5.59 -9.20
C THR A 35 -19.48 -6.40 -10.27
N LYS A 36 -18.75 -7.16 -11.09
CA LYS A 36 -19.35 -8.05 -12.10
C LYS A 36 -19.69 -9.42 -11.50
N ARG A 37 -20.60 -10.18 -12.13
CA ARG A 37 -20.93 -11.56 -11.72
C ARG A 37 -19.69 -12.44 -11.64
N GLU A 38 -18.79 -12.31 -12.61
CA GLU A 38 -17.50 -13.01 -12.64
C GLU A 38 -16.64 -12.68 -11.41
N ASP A 39 -16.63 -11.42 -10.96
CA ASP A 39 -15.89 -11.01 -9.75
C ASP A 39 -16.41 -11.76 -8.52
N SER A 40 -17.74 -11.90 -8.40
CA SER A 40 -18.38 -12.67 -7.32
C SER A 40 -18.08 -14.17 -7.44
N MET A 41 -18.02 -14.72 -8.66
CA MET A 41 -17.72 -16.14 -8.91
C MET A 41 -16.26 -16.52 -8.58
N ARG A 42 -15.33 -15.54 -8.56
CA ARG A 42 -13.94 -15.76 -8.14
C ARG A 42 -13.82 -16.05 -6.64
N LYS A 43 -14.86 -15.90 -5.83
CA LYS A 43 -14.88 -16.37 -4.43
C LYS A 43 -15.98 -17.39 -4.19
N ASN A 44 -15.72 -18.40 -3.35
CA ASN A 44 -16.69 -19.44 -3.00
C ASN A 44 -17.95 -18.90 -2.29
N THR A 45 -17.99 -17.63 -1.87
CA THR A 45 -19.18 -17.00 -1.27
C THR A 45 -19.16 -15.47 -1.41
N ILE A 46 -20.30 -14.86 -1.78
CA ILE A 46 -20.49 -13.40 -1.90
C ILE A 46 -20.15 -12.66 -0.59
N LYS A 47 -20.47 -13.26 0.57
CA LYS A 47 -20.19 -12.69 1.90
C LYS A 47 -18.70 -12.51 2.24
N LYS A 48 -17.80 -13.16 1.50
CA LYS A 48 -16.34 -13.04 1.68
C LYS A 48 -15.67 -12.22 0.58
N TYR A 49 -16.43 -11.62 -0.35
CA TYR A 49 -15.88 -10.76 -1.39
C TYR A 49 -15.22 -9.53 -0.75
N GLY A 50 -13.97 -9.23 -1.14
CA GLY A 50 -13.18 -8.17 -0.52
C GLY A 50 -12.46 -8.44 0.80
N THR A 51 -12.82 -9.48 1.54
CA THR A 51 -12.03 -9.84 2.74
C THR A 51 -10.71 -10.50 2.33
N LYS A 52 -9.66 -10.30 3.14
CA LYS A 52 -8.39 -11.01 2.95
C LYS A 52 -8.59 -12.49 3.33
N LYS A 53 -8.07 -13.40 2.51
CA LYS A 53 -8.14 -14.87 2.75
C LYS A 53 -7.11 -15.33 3.77
N PHE A 54 -6.00 -14.62 3.87
CA PHE A 54 -4.94 -14.82 4.83
C PHE A 54 -5.02 -13.68 5.85
N ASN A 55 -4.75 -13.97 7.13
CA ASN A 55 -4.61 -12.94 8.14
C ASN A 55 -3.35 -12.13 7.78
N ILE A 56 -3.50 -11.05 7.01
CA ILE A 56 -2.37 -10.22 6.57
C ILE A 56 -1.98 -9.36 7.76
N ILE A 57 -1.27 -9.92 8.73
CA ILE A 57 -0.83 -9.22 9.93
C ILE A 57 0.44 -8.44 9.57
N PRO A 58 0.41 -7.10 9.44
CA PRO A 58 1.63 -6.29 9.40
C PRO A 58 2.36 -6.46 10.73
N TYR A 59 3.69 -6.39 10.69
CA TYR A 59 4.56 -6.88 11.76
C TYR A 59 4.25 -6.17 13.09
N PRO A 60 3.68 -6.86 14.10
CA PRO A 60 3.57 -6.30 15.42
C PRO A 60 4.93 -6.50 16.10
N SER A 61 5.60 -5.39 16.33
CA SER A 61 6.75 -5.24 17.21
C SER A 61 6.59 -6.00 18.53
N LEU A 62 7.26 -7.14 18.67
CA LEU A 62 7.70 -7.74 19.93
C LEU A 62 8.99 -8.56 19.65
N PRO A 63 10.09 -8.36 20.40
CA PRO A 63 11.39 -8.99 20.12
C PRO A 63 11.42 -10.53 20.23
N ASP A 64 10.39 -11.13 20.85
CA ASP A 64 10.39 -12.56 21.21
C ASP A 64 9.40 -13.43 20.41
N ILE A 65 8.68 -12.86 19.45
CA ILE A 65 7.78 -13.66 18.61
C ILE A 65 8.45 -13.90 17.27
N LYS A 66 9.09 -15.08 17.15
CA LYS A 66 9.29 -15.75 15.87
C LYS A 66 7.90 -15.95 15.26
N PHE A 67 7.38 -14.95 14.54
CA PHE A 67 6.22 -15.13 13.68
C PHE A 67 6.63 -16.13 12.61
N ALA A 68 6.37 -17.40 12.92
CA ALA A 68 6.54 -18.51 12.01
C ALA A 68 5.82 -18.16 10.72
N ASN A 69 6.58 -18.07 9.61
CA ASN A 69 6.13 -18.24 8.23
C ASN A 69 4.61 -18.20 8.09
N GLN A 70 4.01 -17.01 8.03
CA GLN A 70 2.64 -16.92 7.51
C GLN A 70 2.72 -17.39 6.07
N VAL A 71 2.26 -18.61 5.83
CA VAL A 71 2.48 -19.35 4.59
C VAL A 71 2.07 -18.47 3.41
N GLY A 72 3.06 -17.96 2.70
CA GLY A 72 2.91 -17.24 1.45
C GLY A 72 2.69 -15.74 1.52
N LEU A 73 3.04 -15.03 2.60
CA LEU A 73 3.16 -13.55 2.59
C LEU A 73 4.62 -13.15 2.80
N GLU A 74 5.11 -12.23 1.99
CA GLU A 74 6.49 -11.77 2.06
C GLU A 74 6.57 -10.25 1.96
N HIS A 75 7.19 -9.63 2.95
CA HIS A 75 7.23 -8.20 3.16
C HIS A 75 8.61 -7.61 2.85
N VAL A 76 8.60 -6.40 2.32
CA VAL A 76 9.73 -5.48 2.31
C VAL A 76 9.21 -4.12 2.76
N ILE A 77 9.43 -3.80 4.04
CA ILE A 77 8.87 -2.60 4.67
C ILE A 77 9.93 -1.84 5.45
N ALA A 78 9.76 -0.53 5.52
CA ALA A 78 10.39 0.35 6.48
C ALA A 78 9.34 0.79 7.51
N PHE A 79 9.71 0.89 8.78
CA PHE A 79 8.77 1.23 9.84
C PHE A 79 9.37 2.16 10.90
N VAL A 80 8.48 2.84 11.63
CA VAL A 80 8.78 3.56 12.87
C VAL A 80 7.73 3.24 13.93
N GLU A 81 8.16 3.28 15.19
CA GLU A 81 7.32 3.00 16.36
C GLU A 81 7.37 4.18 17.32
N ASP A 82 6.20 4.72 17.66
CA ASP A 82 5.99 5.82 18.62
C ASP A 82 4.46 6.06 18.68
N LYS A 83 4.04 7.26 19.10
CA LYS A 83 2.67 7.74 19.05
C LYS A 83 2.46 8.61 17.81
N PHE A 84 1.71 8.11 16.83
CA PHE A 84 1.47 8.83 15.57
C PHE A 84 0.00 9.18 15.36
N TYR A 85 -0.23 10.36 14.81
CA TYR A 85 -1.53 10.88 14.39
C TYR A 85 -1.65 10.89 12.86
N GLY A 86 -0.70 10.31 12.15
CA GLY A 86 -0.74 10.17 10.72
C GLY A 86 0.60 9.81 10.11
N ALA A 87 0.55 9.53 8.82
CA ALA A 87 1.70 9.18 8.00
C ALA A 87 1.54 9.77 6.60
N LYS A 88 2.68 10.10 6.00
CA LYS A 88 2.78 10.57 4.63
C LYS A 88 3.95 9.90 3.95
N GLY A 89 3.80 9.66 2.65
CA GLY A 89 4.84 9.05 1.83
C GLY A 89 4.52 9.21 0.35
N THR A 90 5.55 9.33 -0.47
CA THR A 90 5.44 9.37 -1.93
C THR A 90 5.93 8.07 -2.50
N ILE A 91 5.08 7.41 -3.29
CA ILE A 91 5.25 6.04 -3.79
C ILE A 91 5.20 6.05 -5.31
N ASN A 92 6.18 5.43 -5.98
CA ASN A 92 6.09 5.22 -7.42
C ASN A 92 5.21 4.03 -7.79
N VAL A 93 4.66 4.10 -8.99
CA VAL A 93 3.61 3.18 -9.46
C VAL A 93 4.20 2.24 -10.49
N TRP A 94 4.00 0.94 -10.30
CA TRP A 94 4.44 -0.11 -11.21
C TRP A 94 3.30 -1.06 -11.55
N LYS A 95 3.53 -1.87 -12.59
CA LYS A 95 2.66 -2.99 -12.97
C LYS A 95 3.46 -4.29 -12.89
N PRO A 96 3.72 -4.81 -11.67
CA PRO A 96 4.46 -6.06 -11.49
C PRO A 96 3.76 -7.24 -12.16
N GLN A 97 4.56 -8.18 -12.65
CA GLN A 97 4.08 -9.49 -13.10
C GLN A 97 3.58 -10.31 -11.90
N ILE A 98 2.42 -10.94 -12.05
CA ILE A 98 1.83 -11.86 -11.05
C ILE A 98 1.82 -13.27 -11.62
N GLN A 99 2.37 -14.27 -10.92
CA GLN A 99 2.55 -15.62 -11.47
C GLN A 99 1.22 -16.33 -11.66
N ILE A 100 0.37 -16.31 -10.62
CA ILE A 100 -0.95 -16.93 -10.66
C ILE A 100 -2.01 -16.01 -10.07
N GLN A 101 -3.28 -16.24 -10.45
CA GLN A 101 -4.36 -15.33 -10.08
C GLN A 101 -4.57 -15.17 -8.57
N ASP A 102 -4.25 -16.18 -7.78
CA ASP A 102 -4.41 -16.16 -6.32
C ASP A 102 -3.34 -15.34 -5.59
N GLU A 103 -2.26 -14.95 -6.29
CA GLU A 103 -1.21 -14.09 -5.77
C GLU A 103 -1.50 -12.61 -6.01
N CYS A 104 -0.80 -11.76 -5.26
CA CYS A 104 -0.86 -10.32 -5.42
C CYS A 104 0.50 -9.68 -5.16
N SER A 105 0.65 -8.47 -5.67
CA SER A 105 1.75 -7.57 -5.35
C SER A 105 1.14 -6.21 -5.02
N LEU A 106 1.52 -5.64 -3.88
CA LEU A 106 1.01 -4.37 -3.43
C LEU A 106 2.12 -3.50 -2.88
N SER A 107 1.84 -2.20 -2.82
CA SER A 107 2.69 -1.26 -2.14
C SER A 107 1.89 -0.09 -1.58
N GLY A 108 2.19 0.31 -0.35
CA GLY A 108 1.35 1.25 0.37
C GLY A 108 1.93 1.74 1.69
N ILE A 109 1.06 2.40 2.45
CA ILE A 109 1.30 2.89 3.80
C ILE A 109 0.36 2.16 4.75
N TRP A 110 0.86 1.79 5.92
CA TRP A 110 0.10 1.18 7.01
C TRP A 110 0.18 2.04 8.27
N LEU A 111 -0.97 2.21 8.94
CA LEU A 111 -1.04 2.73 10.29
C LEU A 111 -1.64 1.65 11.17
N LEU A 112 -0.92 1.27 12.23
CA LEU A 112 -1.27 0.13 13.07
C LEU A 112 -1.47 0.57 14.52
N GLY A 113 -2.31 -0.16 15.24
CA GLY A 113 -2.49 0.00 16.69
C GLY A 113 -2.94 -1.31 17.33
N GLY A 114 -2.43 -1.60 18.53
CA GLY A 114 -2.70 -2.86 19.22
C GLY A 114 -1.87 -4.04 18.68
N SER A 115 -2.12 -5.25 19.19
CA SER A 115 -1.42 -6.48 18.81
C SER A 115 -2.38 -7.65 18.58
N ASP A 116 -1.88 -8.70 17.94
CA ASP A 116 -2.54 -10.00 17.78
C ASP A 116 -3.98 -9.90 17.26
N THR A 117 -4.93 -10.50 17.97
CA THR A 117 -6.36 -10.50 17.65
C THR A 117 -7.03 -9.13 17.84
N GLY A 118 -6.36 -8.21 18.54
CA GLY A 118 -6.81 -6.83 18.71
C GLY A 118 -6.23 -5.85 17.69
N LEU A 119 -5.37 -6.30 16.78
CA LEU A 119 -4.67 -5.42 15.85
C LEU A 119 -5.64 -4.63 14.97
N ASN A 120 -5.49 -3.31 14.99
CA ASN A 120 -6.14 -2.38 14.10
C ASN A 120 -5.17 -2.01 12.97
N SER A 121 -5.69 -1.87 11.75
CA SER A 121 -4.89 -1.42 10.61
C SER A 121 -5.70 -0.54 9.68
N ILE A 122 -5.09 0.54 9.21
CA ILE A 122 -5.51 1.33 8.06
C ILE A 122 -4.43 1.18 6.98
N GLN A 123 -4.85 0.91 5.73
CA GLN A 123 -3.96 0.69 4.60
C GLN A 123 -4.42 1.48 3.39
N ALA A 124 -3.48 2.12 2.71
CA ALA A 124 -3.73 2.78 1.43
C ALA A 124 -2.50 2.66 0.52
N GLY A 125 -2.72 2.42 -0.77
CA GLY A 125 -1.63 2.18 -1.70
C GLY A 125 -2.12 1.79 -3.09
N TRP A 126 -1.23 1.20 -3.89
CA TRP A 126 -1.60 0.54 -5.14
C TRP A 126 -1.36 -0.96 -5.05
N MET A 127 -2.13 -1.74 -5.82
CA MET A 127 -1.95 -3.19 -5.91
C MET A 127 -2.27 -3.73 -7.30
N VAL A 128 -1.69 -4.88 -7.63
CA VAL A 128 -2.09 -5.75 -8.72
C VAL A 128 -2.59 -7.06 -8.10
N TYR A 129 -3.88 -7.35 -8.24
CA TYR A 129 -4.49 -8.55 -7.66
C TYR A 129 -5.55 -9.15 -8.59
N PRO A 130 -5.16 -10.11 -9.43
CA PRO A 130 -6.04 -10.65 -10.47
C PRO A 130 -7.27 -11.35 -9.89
N LYS A 131 -7.14 -12.05 -8.76
CA LYS A 131 -8.29 -12.69 -8.09
C LYS A 131 -9.40 -11.70 -7.76
N LEU A 132 -9.03 -10.53 -7.27
CA LEU A 132 -9.97 -9.53 -6.78
C LEU A 132 -10.58 -8.71 -7.92
N PHE A 133 -9.77 -8.35 -8.92
CA PHE A 133 -10.19 -7.38 -9.94
C PHE A 133 -10.48 -7.99 -11.32
N GLY A 134 -10.10 -9.24 -11.56
CA GLY A 134 -10.27 -9.93 -12.83
C GLY A 134 -9.28 -9.51 -13.91
N ASP A 135 -8.29 -8.68 -13.58
CA ASP A 135 -7.23 -8.24 -14.49
C ASP A 135 -5.93 -7.95 -13.75
N ASN A 136 -4.87 -7.67 -14.50
CA ASN A 136 -3.55 -7.35 -13.97
C ASN A 136 -3.29 -5.83 -13.94
N ASN A 137 -4.33 -4.99 -13.90
CA ASN A 137 -4.13 -3.55 -13.87
C ASN A 137 -3.74 -3.10 -12.46
N THR A 138 -2.78 -2.17 -12.38
CA THR A 138 -2.42 -1.49 -11.13
C THR A 138 -3.57 -0.60 -10.68
N ARG A 139 -4.07 -0.82 -9.47
CA ARG A 139 -5.27 -0.17 -8.94
C ARG A 139 -4.99 0.48 -7.60
N PHE A 140 -5.52 1.69 -7.40
CA PHE A 140 -5.51 2.33 -6.09
C PHE A 140 -6.44 1.55 -5.17
N PHE A 141 -5.96 1.19 -3.98
CA PHE A 141 -6.73 0.42 -3.01
C PHE A 141 -6.67 1.03 -1.62
N ILE A 142 -7.69 0.72 -0.85
CA ILE A 142 -7.67 0.86 0.60
C ILE A 142 -8.07 -0.44 1.27
N TYR A 143 -7.66 -0.61 2.52
CA TYR A 143 -8.11 -1.67 3.41
C TYR A 143 -8.14 -1.15 4.85
N TRP A 144 -8.98 -1.74 5.68
CA TRP A 144 -8.93 -1.51 7.13
C TRP A 144 -9.35 -2.78 7.88
N THR A 145 -8.94 -2.93 9.14
CA THR A 145 -9.45 -3.95 10.06
C THR A 145 -9.35 -3.44 11.49
N ARG A 146 -10.17 -3.96 12.40
CA ARG A 146 -10.10 -3.69 13.85
C ARG A 146 -9.78 -4.92 14.70
N ASP A 147 -9.67 -6.09 14.09
CA ASP A 147 -9.64 -7.37 14.81
C ASP A 147 -8.60 -8.35 14.23
N GLY A 148 -7.45 -7.82 13.81
CA GLY A 148 -6.36 -8.64 13.29
C GLY A 148 -6.77 -9.46 12.06
N TYR A 149 -7.61 -8.89 11.18
CA TYR A 149 -8.09 -9.51 9.94
C TYR A 149 -9.00 -10.73 10.14
N ASN A 150 -9.50 -10.95 11.35
CA ASN A 150 -10.29 -12.12 11.68
C ASN A 150 -11.69 -12.06 11.04
N SER A 151 -12.48 -11.04 11.38
CA SER A 151 -13.86 -10.90 10.91
C SER A 151 -14.16 -9.54 10.28
N THR A 152 -13.35 -8.51 10.57
CA THR A 152 -13.58 -7.15 10.07
C THR A 152 -12.63 -6.77 8.95
N GLY A 153 -13.13 -5.91 8.06
CA GLY A 153 -12.34 -5.34 6.99
C GLY A 153 -12.60 -5.95 5.63
N CYS A 154 -12.47 -5.11 4.62
CA CYS A 154 -12.50 -5.51 3.23
C CYS A 154 -11.76 -4.47 2.38
N TYR A 155 -11.46 -4.83 1.13
CA TYR A 155 -10.92 -3.90 0.17
C TYR A 155 -11.96 -2.86 -0.27
N ASN A 156 -11.52 -1.61 -0.36
CA ASN A 156 -12.28 -0.50 -0.94
C ASN A 156 -13.65 -0.32 -0.25
N LEU A 157 -14.71 -0.10 -1.03
CA LEU A 157 -16.08 0.09 -0.56
C LEU A 157 -16.89 -1.23 -0.54
N GLN A 158 -16.23 -2.38 -0.44
CA GLN A 158 -16.92 -3.69 -0.51
C GLN A 158 -17.67 -4.05 0.79
N CYS A 159 -17.45 -3.27 1.85
CA CYS A 159 -18.09 -3.34 3.16
C CYS A 159 -18.06 -1.93 3.77
N SER A 160 -18.94 -1.68 4.74
CA SER A 160 -18.97 -0.42 5.48
C SER A 160 -17.70 -0.22 6.30
N GLY A 161 -17.22 1.01 6.42
CA GLY A 161 -16.07 1.37 7.26
C GLY A 161 -15.27 2.56 6.74
N PHE A 162 -15.32 2.82 5.44
CA PHE A 162 -14.78 4.03 4.83
C PHE A 162 -15.90 4.86 4.19
N VAL A 163 -15.87 6.17 4.40
CA VAL A 163 -16.79 7.14 3.79
C VAL A 163 -16.00 7.92 2.74
N GLN A 164 -16.23 7.59 1.47
CA GLN A 164 -15.67 8.36 0.36
C GLN A 164 -16.45 9.66 0.18
N VAL A 165 -15.74 10.78 -0.02
CA VAL A 165 -16.34 12.12 -0.18
C VAL A 165 -15.99 12.79 -1.51
N THR A 166 -15.08 12.20 -2.29
CA THR A 166 -14.68 12.75 -3.59
C THR A 166 -15.39 12.08 -4.76
N LYS A 167 -15.71 12.91 -5.76
CA LYS A 167 -16.17 12.48 -7.08
C LYS A 167 -15.02 12.25 -8.08
N GLN A 168 -13.80 12.67 -7.74
CA GLN A 168 -12.66 12.71 -8.68
C GLN A 168 -11.97 11.36 -8.84
N MET A 169 -11.99 10.50 -7.83
CA MET A 169 -11.30 9.21 -7.83
C MET A 169 -12.17 8.10 -7.30
N ALA A 170 -12.12 6.94 -7.93
CA ALA A 170 -12.79 5.71 -7.53
C ALA A 170 -11.80 4.75 -6.85
N LEU A 171 -12.18 4.23 -5.69
CA LEU A 171 -11.42 3.16 -5.03
C LEU A 171 -11.50 1.85 -5.84
N GLY A 172 -10.38 1.16 -5.98
CA GLY A 172 -10.25 -0.05 -6.78
C GLY A 172 -10.21 0.19 -8.29
N ALA A 173 -10.21 1.44 -8.77
CA ALA A 173 -10.02 1.76 -10.18
C ALA A 173 -8.54 1.75 -10.58
N ALA A 174 -8.30 1.46 -11.87
CA ALA A 174 -6.96 1.39 -12.43
C ALA A 174 -6.35 2.80 -12.52
N ILE A 175 -5.08 2.93 -12.10
CA ILE A 175 -4.34 4.19 -12.12
C ILE A 175 -3.30 4.21 -13.26
N LYS A 176 -3.10 5.38 -13.84
CA LYS A 176 -2.10 5.67 -14.89
C LYS A 176 -1.56 7.09 -14.73
N PRO A 177 -0.37 7.43 -15.27
CA PRO A 177 0.60 6.51 -15.88
C PRO A 177 1.26 5.58 -14.87
N ILE A 178 1.85 4.49 -15.37
CA ILE A 178 2.75 3.62 -14.61
C ILE A 178 4.20 4.00 -14.96
N SER A 179 5.13 3.72 -14.04
CA SER A 179 6.56 3.91 -14.28
C SER A 179 7.07 2.94 -15.34
N ILE A 180 8.11 3.39 -16.06
CA ILE A 180 8.78 2.63 -17.12
C ILE A 180 10.20 2.33 -16.65
N TYR A 181 10.62 1.07 -16.79
CA TYR A 181 11.97 0.64 -16.44
C TYR A 181 13.02 1.43 -17.23
N HIS A 182 13.98 2.04 -16.52
CA HIS A 182 14.96 3.01 -17.03
C HIS A 182 14.36 4.20 -17.81
N GLY A 183 13.07 4.49 -17.59
CA GLY A 183 12.34 5.53 -18.29
C GLY A 183 11.59 6.48 -17.36
N SER A 184 10.48 7.05 -17.86
CA SER A 184 9.65 7.98 -17.11
C SER A 184 9.07 7.35 -15.85
N GLN A 185 9.20 8.03 -14.72
CA GLN A 185 8.66 7.58 -13.43
C GLN A 185 7.33 8.28 -13.12
N SER A 186 6.40 7.55 -12.54
CA SER A 186 5.10 8.07 -12.10
C SER A 186 4.94 7.75 -10.62
N ASP A 187 4.66 8.77 -9.80
CA ASP A 187 4.49 8.62 -8.36
C ASP A 187 3.34 9.48 -7.84
N PHE A 188 2.85 9.14 -6.65
CA PHE A 188 1.86 9.93 -5.93
C PHE A 188 2.17 9.98 -4.44
N THR A 189 1.73 11.05 -3.80
CA THR A 189 1.81 11.19 -2.35
C THR A 189 0.51 10.71 -1.72
N LEU A 190 0.62 9.86 -0.70
CA LEU A 190 -0.48 9.53 0.20
C LEU A 190 -0.28 10.25 1.52
N THR A 191 -1.39 10.69 2.12
CA THR A 191 -1.42 11.16 3.50
C THR A 191 -2.62 10.53 4.20
N VAL A 192 -2.38 9.90 5.34
CA VAL A 192 -3.43 9.47 6.27
C VAL A 192 -3.20 10.21 7.58
N TRP A 193 -4.21 10.88 8.11
CA TRP A 193 -4.08 11.59 9.37
C TRP A 193 -5.38 11.58 10.18
N LYS A 194 -5.24 11.66 11.48
CA LYS A 194 -6.35 11.74 12.41
C LYS A 194 -6.74 13.20 12.61
N ASP A 195 -8.01 13.50 12.41
CA ASP A 195 -8.64 14.75 12.84
C ASP A 195 -9.30 14.51 14.19
N GLU A 196 -8.68 15.05 15.25
CA GLU A 196 -9.17 14.93 16.61
C GLU A 196 -10.50 15.65 16.87
N ARG A 197 -10.82 16.69 16.10
CA ARG A 197 -12.07 17.44 16.25
C ARG A 197 -13.24 16.67 15.65
N GLN A 198 -13.02 16.11 14.46
CA GLN A 198 -14.04 15.34 13.74
C GLN A 198 -14.10 13.87 14.17
N LYS A 199 -13.08 13.38 14.89
CA LYS A 199 -12.95 11.97 15.30
C LYS A 199 -12.97 11.02 14.10
N VAL A 200 -12.15 11.36 13.10
CA VAL A 200 -11.98 10.57 11.87
C VAL A 200 -10.52 10.47 11.47
N TRP A 201 -10.17 9.43 10.71
CA TRP A 201 -8.93 9.33 9.96
C TRP A 201 -9.18 9.70 8.50
N TRP A 202 -8.63 10.82 8.05
CA TRP A 202 -8.70 11.25 6.65
C TRP A 202 -7.68 10.53 5.78
N LEU A 203 -8.06 10.30 4.53
CA LEU A 203 -7.20 9.84 3.45
C LEU A 203 -7.14 10.91 2.37
N ARG A 204 -5.91 11.31 1.99
CA ARG A 204 -5.64 12.18 0.86
C ARG A 204 -4.71 11.49 -0.13
N PHE A 205 -5.05 11.61 -1.41
CA PHE A 205 -4.24 11.21 -2.55
C PHE A 205 -3.80 12.48 -3.28
N GLN A 206 -2.50 12.74 -3.34
CA GLN A 206 -1.95 14.01 -3.81
C GLN A 206 -2.65 15.20 -3.11
N ASP A 207 -3.38 16.01 -3.87
CA ASP A 207 -4.12 17.17 -3.37
C ASP A 207 -5.63 16.90 -3.18
N THR A 208 -6.08 15.67 -3.48
CA THR A 208 -7.50 15.27 -3.40
C THR A 208 -7.79 14.53 -2.10
N ILE A 209 -8.69 15.09 -1.28
CA ILE A 209 -9.30 14.37 -0.16
C ILE A 209 -10.15 13.24 -0.70
N ILE A 210 -9.82 12.00 -0.37
CA ILE A 210 -10.57 10.83 -0.85
C ILE A 210 -11.79 10.57 0.04
N GLY A 211 -11.60 10.61 1.35
CA GLY A 211 -12.60 10.21 2.32
C GLY A 211 -11.98 9.93 3.68
N TYR A 212 -12.74 9.28 4.56
CA TYR A 212 -12.29 9.03 5.92
C TYR A 212 -12.80 7.71 6.51
N TRP A 213 -12.08 7.21 7.52
CA TRP A 213 -12.55 6.17 8.43
C TRP A 213 -12.99 6.82 9.75
N PRO A 214 -14.23 6.59 10.24
CA PRO A 214 -14.63 7.04 11.57
C PRO A 214 -13.77 6.36 12.65
N THR A 215 -13.31 7.10 13.67
CA THR A 215 -12.51 6.48 14.74
C THR A 215 -13.31 5.47 15.56
N SER A 216 -14.65 5.57 15.57
CA SER A 216 -15.55 4.66 16.28
C SER A 216 -15.57 3.22 15.77
N ILE A 217 -15.04 2.95 14.57
CA ILE A 217 -14.91 1.57 14.07
C ILE A 217 -13.67 0.86 14.64
N PHE A 218 -12.76 1.61 15.25
CA PHE A 218 -11.48 1.14 15.78
C PHE A 218 -11.49 1.07 17.30
N THR A 219 -10.63 0.21 17.84
CA THR A 219 -10.32 0.14 19.27
C THR A 219 -9.06 0.95 19.55
N TYR A 220 -7.91 0.50 19.06
CA TYR A 220 -6.60 1.14 19.28
C TYR A 220 -6.39 2.38 18.40
N LEU A 221 -6.70 2.28 17.10
CA LEU A 221 -6.66 3.44 16.20
C LEU A 221 -7.76 4.46 16.51
N GLY A 222 -8.65 4.17 17.46
CA GLY A 222 -9.57 5.15 18.04
C GLY A 222 -8.82 6.29 18.74
N ASP A 223 -7.65 6.00 19.32
CA ASP A 223 -6.78 6.95 20.01
C ASP A 223 -5.61 7.41 19.12
N ARG A 224 -4.78 6.49 18.61
CA ARG A 224 -3.63 6.82 17.76
C ARG A 224 -3.01 5.57 17.14
N ALA A 225 -2.12 5.75 16.18
CA ALA A 225 -1.26 4.67 15.69
C ALA A 225 -0.03 4.51 16.59
N SER A 226 0.39 3.26 16.78
CA SER A 226 1.64 2.89 17.46
C SER A 226 2.78 2.55 16.49
N VAL A 227 2.43 2.14 15.27
CA VAL A 227 3.39 1.81 14.21
C VAL A 227 2.93 2.44 12.90
N VAL A 228 3.89 2.97 12.15
CA VAL A 228 3.70 3.39 10.76
C VAL A 228 4.67 2.59 9.89
N GLU A 229 4.16 2.03 8.80
CA GLU A 229 4.95 1.27 7.83
C GLU A 229 4.77 1.83 6.42
N TRP A 230 5.84 1.71 5.62
CA TRP A 230 5.84 1.97 4.18
C TRP A 230 6.53 0.82 3.48
N GLY A 231 6.04 0.39 2.33
CA GLY A 231 6.74 -0.63 1.55
C GLY A 231 5.84 -1.49 0.69
N GLY A 232 6.28 -2.73 0.47
CA GLY A 232 5.65 -3.70 -0.41
C GLY A 232 5.36 -5.03 0.28
N LEU A 233 4.38 -5.74 -0.28
CA LEU A 233 4.02 -7.09 0.10
C LEU A 233 3.68 -7.88 -1.16
N VAL A 234 4.13 -9.13 -1.21
CA VAL A 234 3.72 -10.10 -2.22
C VAL A 234 3.13 -11.34 -1.58
N THR A 235 2.28 -12.03 -2.34
CA THR A 235 1.83 -13.37 -1.99
C THR A 235 2.65 -14.40 -2.75
N ASN A 236 3.20 -15.38 -2.05
CA ASN A 236 3.92 -16.52 -2.60
C ASN A 236 3.18 -17.82 -2.28
N THR A 237 2.47 -18.39 -3.26
CA THR A 237 1.72 -19.63 -3.07
C THR A 237 2.59 -20.89 -3.06
N ASN A 238 3.90 -20.75 -3.28
CA ASN A 238 4.86 -21.84 -3.36
C ASN A 238 4.41 -22.93 -4.35
N LEU A 239 3.91 -22.49 -5.51
CA LEU A 239 3.36 -23.36 -6.53
C LEU A 239 4.45 -24.36 -6.97
N ASN A 240 4.13 -25.65 -6.91
CA ASN A 240 5.04 -26.75 -7.23
C ASN A 240 6.34 -26.76 -6.39
N GLY A 241 6.30 -26.22 -5.17
CA GLY A 241 7.45 -26.21 -4.26
C GLY A 241 8.56 -25.24 -4.67
N GLN A 242 8.27 -24.28 -5.56
CA GLN A 242 9.21 -23.25 -6.00
C GLN A 242 8.75 -21.88 -5.51
N HIS A 243 9.71 -20.98 -5.28
CA HIS A 243 9.39 -19.60 -4.99
C HIS A 243 8.59 -18.96 -6.14
N THR A 244 7.69 -18.04 -5.81
CA THR A 244 6.91 -17.33 -6.82
C THR A 244 7.76 -16.46 -7.75
N THR A 245 7.39 -16.36 -9.03
CA THR A 245 7.91 -15.34 -9.96
C THR A 245 7.14 -14.01 -9.86
N THR A 246 6.19 -13.88 -8.93
CA THR A 246 5.47 -12.64 -8.68
C THR A 246 6.46 -11.54 -8.28
N GLN A 247 6.41 -10.43 -8.98
CA GLN A 247 7.33 -9.32 -8.79
C GLN A 247 6.86 -8.39 -7.65
N MET A 248 7.80 -7.85 -6.88
CA MET A 248 7.52 -6.75 -5.94
C MET A 248 7.95 -5.41 -6.54
N GLY A 249 7.08 -4.40 -6.45
CA GLY A 249 7.38 -3.06 -6.94
C GLY A 249 7.63 -3.07 -8.45
N SER A 250 8.83 -2.68 -8.87
CA SER A 250 9.25 -2.71 -10.28
C SER A 250 9.61 -4.11 -10.79
N GLY A 251 9.79 -5.09 -9.90
CA GLY A 251 10.34 -6.40 -10.24
C GLY A 251 11.88 -6.45 -10.22
N HIS A 252 12.53 -5.37 -9.82
CA HIS A 252 13.99 -5.24 -9.76
C HIS A 252 14.46 -4.92 -8.34
N PHE A 253 15.69 -5.31 -8.02
CA PHE A 253 16.27 -5.09 -6.70
C PHE A 253 16.61 -3.61 -6.45
N ALA A 254 16.71 -3.25 -5.17
CA ALA A 254 16.96 -1.88 -4.71
C ALA A 254 18.27 -1.27 -5.25
N GLU A 255 19.26 -2.10 -5.60
CA GLU A 255 20.52 -1.71 -6.23
C GLU A 255 20.38 -1.12 -7.63
N GLU A 256 19.21 -1.23 -8.26
CA GLU A 256 18.95 -0.57 -9.54
C GLU A 256 18.52 0.89 -9.40
N TRP A 257 18.37 1.39 -8.16
CA TRP A 257 18.18 2.80 -7.83
C TRP A 257 17.04 3.47 -8.61
N PHE A 258 17.14 4.79 -8.82
CA PHE A 258 16.14 5.56 -9.54
C PHE A 258 15.95 5.04 -10.97
N ARG A 259 14.68 4.92 -11.39
CA ARG A 259 14.22 4.36 -12.67
C ARG A 259 14.35 2.85 -12.85
N GLY A 260 15.15 2.15 -12.03
CA GLY A 260 15.21 0.69 -12.02
C GLY A 260 14.35 0.07 -10.92
N ALA A 261 14.48 0.56 -9.69
CA ALA A 261 13.80 0.04 -8.51
C ALA A 261 12.50 0.79 -8.17
N SER A 262 11.64 0.13 -7.40
CA SER A 262 10.52 0.80 -6.71
C SER A 262 11.07 1.65 -5.56
N TYR A 263 10.37 2.72 -5.19
CA TYR A 263 10.77 3.58 -4.09
C TYR A 263 9.61 4.15 -3.29
N PHE A 264 9.91 4.42 -2.02
CA PHE A 264 9.22 5.42 -1.24
C PHE A 264 10.17 6.57 -0.94
N ARG A 265 9.65 7.79 -0.95
CA ARG A 265 10.38 9.01 -0.55
C ARG A 265 9.47 9.95 0.23
N ASN A 266 10.07 10.94 0.88
CA ASN A 266 9.37 11.86 1.79
C ASN A 266 8.62 11.07 2.87
N LEU A 267 9.32 10.14 3.52
CA LEU A 267 8.78 9.37 4.63
C LEU A 267 8.57 10.31 5.83
N GLU A 268 7.31 10.55 6.15
CA GLU A 268 6.92 11.57 7.12
C GLU A 268 5.82 11.06 8.04
N ILE A 269 5.87 11.48 9.29
CA ILE A 269 4.88 11.18 10.32
C ILE A 269 4.19 12.47 10.77
N ILE A 270 2.96 12.32 11.25
CA ILE A 270 2.14 13.42 11.74
C ILE A 270 1.98 13.27 13.24
N GLU A 271 2.31 14.32 13.97
CA GLU A 271 2.20 14.39 15.43
C GLU A 271 0.83 14.91 15.87
N GLN A 272 0.55 14.84 17.16
CA GLN A 272 -0.72 15.30 17.74
C GLN A 272 -1.05 16.77 17.42
N THR A 273 -0.02 17.60 17.32
CA THR A 273 -0.12 19.04 16.99
C THR A 273 -0.45 19.29 15.51
N SER A 274 -0.67 18.24 14.71
CA SER A 274 -0.79 18.29 13.25
C SER A 274 0.49 18.73 12.52
N ASN A 275 1.63 18.76 13.23
CA ASN A 275 2.93 18.97 12.62
C ASN A 275 3.36 17.75 11.81
N ILE A 276 3.94 17.99 10.64
CA ILE A 276 4.54 16.97 9.79
C ILE A 276 6.05 17.01 10.01
N ARG A 277 6.66 15.85 10.32
CA ARG A 277 8.11 15.71 10.43
C ARG A 277 8.61 14.49 9.66
N SER A 278 9.85 14.53 9.20
CA SER A 278 10.50 13.36 8.61
C SER A 278 10.58 12.20 9.62
N ALA A 279 10.30 10.98 9.15
CA ALA A 279 10.41 9.77 9.94
C ALA A 279 11.89 9.40 10.10
N ASN A 280 12.43 9.54 11.31
CA ASN A 280 13.82 9.20 11.64
C ASN A 280 13.90 7.86 12.39
N GLY A 281 15.07 7.23 12.41
CA GLY A 281 15.27 5.96 13.10
C GLY A 281 14.51 4.80 12.47
N LEU A 282 14.43 4.76 11.13
CA LEU A 282 13.69 3.75 10.38
C LEU A 282 14.23 2.34 10.65
N GLY A 283 13.37 1.46 11.16
CA GLY A 283 13.56 0.02 11.11
C GLY A 283 13.18 -0.55 9.74
N ASN A 284 13.56 -1.80 9.47
CA ASN A 284 13.11 -2.52 8.28
C ASN A 284 12.79 -3.98 8.57
N VAL A 285 11.89 -4.55 7.76
CA VAL A 285 11.61 -5.98 7.70
C VAL A 285 11.72 -6.41 6.23
N VAL A 286 12.51 -7.47 6.01
CA VAL A 286 12.72 -8.09 4.69
C VAL A 286 12.64 -9.61 4.88
N ASP A 287 11.49 -10.21 4.60
CA ASP A 287 11.25 -11.64 4.90
C ASP A 287 12.14 -12.58 4.06
N LYS A 288 12.35 -12.22 2.79
CA LYS A 288 13.10 -13.00 1.81
C LYS A 288 14.14 -12.14 1.08
N PRO A 289 15.25 -11.78 1.71
CA PRO A 289 16.23 -10.80 1.19
C PRO A 289 16.89 -11.20 -0.14
N LYS A 290 16.89 -12.48 -0.49
CA LYS A 290 17.41 -12.97 -1.79
C LYS A 290 16.38 -12.89 -2.92
N CYS A 291 15.10 -12.69 -2.60
CA CYS A 291 13.98 -12.65 -3.55
C CYS A 291 13.52 -11.20 -3.76
N TYR A 292 13.52 -10.43 -2.67
CA TYR A 292 13.20 -9.00 -2.63
C TYR A 292 14.09 -8.32 -1.58
N ASN A 293 14.53 -7.09 -1.81
CA ASN A 293 15.37 -6.37 -0.87
C ASN A 293 15.02 -4.88 -0.78
N LEU A 294 15.72 -4.19 0.13
CA LEU A 294 15.55 -2.78 0.42
C LEU A 294 16.90 -2.10 0.62
N LYS A 295 17.01 -0.84 0.20
CA LYS A 295 18.11 0.06 0.56
C LYS A 295 17.60 1.44 0.94
N PHE A 296 17.98 1.89 2.13
CA PHE A 296 17.72 3.24 2.61
C PHE A 296 18.62 4.27 1.94
N GLY A 297 18.13 5.51 1.92
CA GLY A 297 18.89 6.70 1.59
C GLY A 297 18.27 7.96 2.20
N ASN A 298 19.03 9.04 2.17
CA ASN A 298 18.59 10.36 2.60
C ASN A 298 19.14 11.40 1.63
N SER A 299 18.33 12.41 1.31
CA SER A 299 18.77 13.60 0.57
C SER A 299 17.84 14.77 0.85
N GLU A 300 18.29 16.00 0.54
CA GLU A 300 17.48 17.21 0.72
C GLU A 300 16.18 17.16 -0.11
N ASP A 301 16.24 16.67 -1.36
CA ASP A 301 15.11 16.64 -2.28
C ASP A 301 14.07 15.53 -2.00
N TRP A 302 14.51 14.41 -1.41
CA TRP A 302 13.67 13.22 -1.19
C TRP A 302 13.40 12.93 0.29
N GLY A 303 13.98 13.71 1.20
CA GLY A 303 14.00 13.42 2.63
C GLY A 303 14.57 12.02 2.90
N ASN A 304 14.03 11.35 3.91
CA ASN A 304 14.26 9.92 4.10
C ASN A 304 13.48 9.13 3.04
N PHE A 305 14.17 8.20 2.38
CA PHE A 305 13.64 7.37 1.31
C PHE A 305 14.23 5.96 1.37
N PHE A 306 13.62 5.04 0.63
CA PHE A 306 14.25 3.77 0.31
C PHE A 306 13.86 3.29 -1.07
N TYR A 307 14.77 2.54 -1.68
CA TYR A 307 14.47 1.69 -2.83
C TYR A 307 14.13 0.28 -2.35
N TYR A 308 13.23 -0.39 -3.04
CA TYR A 308 12.82 -1.76 -2.76
C TYR A 308 12.29 -2.46 -4.00
N GLY A 309 12.24 -3.78 -3.93
CA GLY A 309 11.63 -4.61 -4.95
C GLY A 309 12.40 -5.91 -5.15
N GLY A 310 12.04 -6.62 -6.22
CA GLY A 310 12.75 -7.81 -6.64
C GLY A 310 11.89 -8.68 -7.55
N PRO A 311 12.52 -9.62 -8.27
CA PRO A 311 11.86 -10.46 -9.25
C PRO A 311 11.08 -11.62 -8.63
N GLY A 312 11.23 -11.84 -7.32
CA GLY A 312 10.83 -13.08 -6.68
C GLY A 312 11.85 -14.17 -7.01
N LYS A 313 11.41 -15.22 -7.70
CA LYS A 313 12.24 -16.36 -8.05
C LYS A 313 13.42 -15.97 -8.94
N ASN A 314 14.62 -16.35 -8.54
CA ASN A 314 15.88 -16.11 -9.24
C ASN A 314 16.96 -17.13 -8.79
N PRO A 315 18.17 -17.18 -9.37
CA PRO A 315 19.18 -18.16 -8.97
C PRO A 315 19.57 -18.16 -7.48
N ASN A 316 19.44 -17.01 -6.79
CA ASN A 316 19.69 -16.90 -5.35
C ASN A 316 18.43 -17.12 -4.50
N CYS A 317 17.27 -17.25 -5.13
CA CYS A 317 15.97 -17.52 -4.53
C CYS A 317 15.18 -18.51 -5.42
N PRO A 318 15.48 -19.82 -5.31
CA PRO A 318 14.96 -20.83 -6.23
C PRO A 318 13.48 -21.20 -6.03
#